data_AF-A0A0U1QP84-F1
#
_entry.id   AF-A0A0U1QP84-F1
#
_cell.length_a   1.000
_cell.length_b   1.000
_cell.length_c   1.000
_cell.angle_alpha   90.00
_cell.angle_beta   90.00
_cell.angle_gamma   90.00
#
_symmetry.space_group_name_H-M   'P 1'
#
loop_
_entity.id
_entity.type
_entity.pdbx_description
1 polymer ?
#
loop_
_entity_poly.entity_id
_entity_poly.type
_entity_poly.pdbx_seq_one_letter_code
_entity_poly.pdbx_strand_id
1 'polypeptide(L)'
;MTGYRLFVRRLVQEWFVQWNILRSIIDGWILLYFIIPAVVFIPVIYHELWQHVDRFWSPQLTLTFLLYLMLFFCSSGHIRTYLFEADQVFLLQKAHFLHQLKRYALVYSLLHKLFVTTILFAAALPILFRTFGFQENSMACLFIIFFAYQMIILFLKKYIRRPLFQKILVSILIVVFNIFIVQSSPPIYGSVGGCIAAFMLGLMLIQTHSTNFFTRELEIERSERAKFTGFIMNFSIDTERTTPFRNRKPILFFKKSKRLFKVRSRENGLLELMLKVFFRDASLFKSYSQLMLLTSVAIFIVPFWVKWLLFALFLFFMRFWLNVAFKKIIDHNFFYVVPFNQEIGGEVWVRFKKWIIVPSIAWITTILLIQLLLKLII
;
A
#
# COMPACT_ATOMS: atom_id res chain seq x y z
N MET A 1 -31.24 25.64 1.38
CA MET A 1 -30.17 24.89 2.11
C MET A 1 -28.92 25.76 2.17
N THR A 2 -28.07 25.66 3.20
CA THR A 2 -26.75 26.32 3.27
C THR A 2 -25.64 25.33 2.94
N GLY A 3 -24.45 25.79 2.53
CA GLY A 3 -23.32 24.91 2.20
C GLY A 3 -22.88 24.03 3.39
N TYR A 4 -22.97 24.56 4.61
CA TYR A 4 -22.75 23.82 5.85
C TYR A 4 -23.73 22.65 6.04
N ARG A 5 -25.05 22.91 5.93
CA ARG A 5 -26.06 21.84 6.09
C ARG A 5 -25.89 20.74 5.04
N LEU A 6 -25.49 21.11 3.83
CA LEU A 6 -25.16 20.14 2.79
C LEU A 6 -23.94 19.30 3.18
N PHE A 7 -22.85 19.92 3.65
CA PHE A 7 -21.66 19.22 4.12
C PHE A 7 -21.98 18.22 5.24
N VAL A 8 -22.68 18.64 6.29
CA VAL A 8 -23.04 17.78 7.44
C VAL A 8 -23.89 16.60 6.97
N ARG A 9 -24.91 16.84 6.13
CA ARG A 9 -25.75 15.76 5.59
C ARG A 9 -24.92 14.73 4.83
N ARG A 10 -23.95 15.17 4.01
CA ARG A 10 -23.08 14.27 3.24
C ARG A 10 -22.09 13.50 4.12
N LEU A 11 -21.55 14.15 5.14
CA LEU A 11 -20.67 13.52 6.13
C LEU A 11 -21.41 12.37 6.83
N VAL A 12 -22.61 12.65 7.34
CA VAL A 12 -23.46 11.68 8.05
C VAL A 12 -23.87 10.54 7.11
N GLN A 13 -24.29 10.85 5.88
CA GLN A 13 -24.62 9.83 4.89
C GLN A 13 -23.44 8.91 4.60
N GLU A 14 -22.24 9.46 4.43
CA GLU A 14 -21.05 8.66 4.18
C GLU A 14 -20.69 7.78 5.37
N TRP A 15 -20.79 8.31 6.60
CA TRP A 15 -20.61 7.51 7.82
C TRP A 15 -21.57 6.33 7.88
N PHE A 16 -22.86 6.55 7.63
CA PHE A 16 -23.86 5.47 7.60
C PHE A 16 -23.56 4.44 6.51
N VAL A 17 -23.15 4.86 5.32
CA VAL A 17 -22.77 3.94 4.24
C VAL A 17 -21.57 3.08 4.65
N GLN A 18 -20.51 3.69 5.19
CA GLN A 18 -19.33 2.94 5.63
C GLN A 18 -19.65 1.99 6.79
N TRP A 19 -20.47 2.42 7.74
CA TRP A 19 -20.92 1.58 8.85
C TRP A 19 -21.76 0.38 8.38
N ASN A 20 -22.70 0.60 7.46
CA ASN A 20 -23.53 -0.47 6.89
C ASN A 20 -22.68 -1.49 6.12
N ILE A 21 -21.67 -1.02 5.39
CA ILE A 21 -20.71 -1.88 4.70
C ILE A 21 -19.94 -2.76 5.69
N LEU A 22 -19.46 -2.20 6.81
CA LEU A 22 -18.77 -2.97 7.85
C LEU A 22 -19.70 -3.98 8.54
N ARG A 23 -20.92 -3.55 8.88
CA ARG A 23 -21.95 -4.40 9.50
C ARG A 23 -22.40 -5.55 8.60
N SER A 24 -22.30 -5.41 7.27
CA SER A 24 -22.60 -6.48 6.32
C SER A 24 -21.63 -7.67 6.41
N ILE A 25 -20.46 -7.50 7.04
CA ILE A 25 -19.41 -8.52 7.10
C ILE A 25 -19.23 -9.01 8.53
N ILE A 26 -19.25 -8.07 9.47
CA ILE A 26 -19.02 -8.36 10.88
C ILE A 26 -20.39 -8.63 11.52
N ASP A 27 -20.63 -9.90 11.85
CA ASP A 27 -21.76 -10.27 12.71
C ASP A 27 -21.64 -9.56 14.06
N GLY A 28 -22.75 -9.12 14.64
CA GLY A 28 -22.77 -8.36 15.90
C GLY A 28 -22.05 -9.09 17.04
N TRP A 29 -22.11 -10.42 17.03
CA TRP A 29 -21.39 -11.27 17.98
C TRP A 29 -19.87 -11.24 17.76
N ILE A 30 -19.41 -11.30 16.51
CA ILE A 30 -17.98 -11.21 16.18
C ILE A 30 -17.43 -9.86 16.66
N LEU A 31 -18.17 -8.77 16.42
CA LEU A 31 -17.78 -7.44 16.89
C LEU A 31 -17.56 -7.43 18.41
N LEU A 32 -18.46 -8.05 19.18
CA LEU A 32 -18.40 -8.12 20.63
C LEU A 32 -17.15 -8.89 21.11
N TYR A 33 -16.85 -10.03 20.49
CA TYR A 33 -15.64 -10.83 20.79
C TYR A 33 -14.33 -10.13 20.42
N PHE A 34 -14.32 -9.17 19.50
CA PHE A 34 -13.11 -8.39 19.20
C PHE A 34 -12.99 -7.11 20.04
N ILE A 35 -14.09 -6.40 20.24
CA ILE A 35 -14.09 -5.11 20.95
C ILE A 35 -13.79 -5.32 22.43
N ILE A 36 -14.44 -6.28 23.10
CA ILE A 36 -14.26 -6.47 24.55
C ILE A 36 -12.79 -6.78 24.88
N PRO A 37 -12.14 -7.77 24.22
CA PRO A 37 -10.72 -8.00 24.43
C PRO A 37 -9.87 -6.79 24.07
N ALA A 38 -10.13 -6.09 22.96
CA ALA A 38 -9.33 -4.92 22.58
C ALA A 38 -9.38 -3.81 23.65
N VAL A 39 -10.56 -3.52 24.20
CA VAL A 39 -10.75 -2.49 25.23
C VAL A 39 -10.03 -2.86 26.54
N VAL A 40 -9.92 -4.16 26.87
CA VAL A 40 -9.21 -4.63 28.07
C VAL A 40 -7.70 -4.73 27.83
N PHE A 41 -7.27 -5.34 26.72
CA PHE A 41 -5.86 -5.60 26.44
C PHE A 41 -5.08 -4.34 26.06
N ILE A 42 -5.66 -3.40 25.31
CA ILE A 42 -4.94 -2.20 24.86
C ILE A 42 -4.43 -1.37 26.06
N PRO A 43 -5.25 -1.02 27.07
CA PRO A 43 -4.78 -0.28 28.24
C PRO A 43 -3.75 -1.07 29.07
N VAL A 44 -3.93 -2.39 29.23
CA VAL A 44 -2.99 -3.24 29.98
C VAL A 44 -1.64 -3.28 29.28
N ILE A 45 -1.61 -3.53 27.97
CA ILE A 45 -0.37 -3.52 27.17
C ILE A 45 0.25 -2.11 27.17
N TYR A 46 -0.56 -1.06 27.11
CA TYR A 46 -0.05 0.31 27.17
C TYR A 46 0.60 0.61 28.52
N HIS A 47 -0.01 0.17 29.62
CA HIS A 47 0.56 0.29 30.96
C HIS A 47 1.86 -0.51 31.12
N GLU A 48 1.90 -1.76 30.63
CA GLU A 48 3.11 -2.56 30.60
C GLU A 48 4.22 -1.90 29.76
N LEU A 49 3.86 -1.30 28.63
CA LEU A 49 4.80 -0.57 27.77
C LEU A 49 5.43 0.61 28.52
N TRP A 50 4.71 1.28 29.42
CA TRP A 50 5.26 2.36 30.26
C TRP A 50 6.24 1.86 31.33
N GLN A 51 6.05 0.65 31.84
CA GLN A 51 6.86 0.06 32.91
C GLN A 51 8.09 -0.69 32.38
N HIS A 52 7.93 -1.40 31.26
CA HIS A 52 8.91 -2.32 30.71
C HIS A 52 9.17 -2.06 29.23
N VAL A 53 9.60 -0.85 28.89
CA VAL A 53 9.84 -0.45 27.49
C VAL A 53 10.84 -1.37 26.81
N ASP A 54 11.90 -1.79 27.50
CA ASP A 54 12.97 -2.64 26.96
C ASP A 54 12.49 -4.00 26.44
N ARG A 55 11.33 -4.48 26.93
CA ARG A 55 10.71 -5.73 26.46
C ARG A 55 10.10 -5.58 25.07
N PHE A 56 9.61 -4.39 24.74
CA PHE A 56 8.90 -4.10 23.49
C PHE A 56 9.76 -3.32 22.48
N TRP A 57 10.72 -2.53 22.98
CA TRP A 57 11.63 -1.73 22.18
C TRP A 57 13.07 -2.15 22.48
N SER A 58 13.70 -2.81 21.52
CA SER A 58 15.10 -3.19 21.66
C SER A 58 16.00 -1.94 21.73
N PRO A 59 17.02 -1.91 22.62
CA PRO A 59 18.03 -0.85 22.67
C PRO A 59 18.80 -0.65 21.35
N GLN A 60 18.83 -1.68 20.49
CA GLN A 60 19.50 -1.60 19.19
C GLN A 60 18.70 -0.77 18.16
N LEU A 61 17.42 -0.51 18.40
CA LEU A 61 16.58 0.28 17.51
C LEU A 61 16.79 1.78 17.76
N THR A 62 17.44 2.43 16.80
CA THR A 62 17.73 3.87 16.83
C THR A 62 16.47 4.72 16.71
N LEU A 63 16.50 5.94 17.27
CA LEU A 63 15.45 6.97 17.12
C LEU A 63 15.00 7.16 15.66
N THR A 64 15.97 7.12 14.73
CA THR A 64 15.76 7.19 13.28
C THR A 64 14.70 6.20 12.78
N PHE A 65 14.70 4.97 13.30
CA PHE A 65 13.74 3.93 12.93
C PHE A 65 12.33 4.26 13.42
N LEU A 66 12.19 4.68 14.69
CA LEU A 66 10.90 5.11 15.25
C LEU A 66 10.30 6.26 14.44
N LEU A 67 11.11 7.28 14.14
CA LEU A 67 10.70 8.43 13.35
C LEU A 67 10.27 8.03 11.93
N TYR A 68 10.97 7.08 11.29
CA TYR A 68 10.62 6.59 9.97
C TYR A 68 9.24 5.91 9.99
N LEU A 69 9.00 5.06 10.98
CA LEU A 69 7.73 4.38 11.18
C LEU A 69 6.59 5.38 11.42
N MET A 70 6.79 6.36 12.30
CA MET A 70 5.78 7.38 12.57
C MET A 70 5.48 8.24 11.32
N LEU A 71 6.52 8.70 10.60
CA LEU A 71 6.35 9.48 9.36
C LEU A 71 5.63 8.65 8.28
N PHE A 72 5.95 7.37 8.16
CA PHE A 72 5.26 6.46 7.25
C PHE A 72 3.76 6.37 7.56
N PHE A 73 3.36 6.20 8.82
CA PHE A 73 1.94 6.20 9.21
C PHE A 73 1.25 7.55 8.95
N CYS A 74 1.95 8.66 9.24
CA CYS A 74 1.48 10.00 8.93
C CYS A 74 1.26 10.24 7.43
N SER A 75 1.92 9.48 6.56
CA SER A 75 1.81 9.61 5.12
C SER A 75 0.49 9.12 4.52
N SER A 76 -0.42 8.54 5.31
CA SER A 76 -1.71 8.03 4.82
C SER A 76 -2.75 9.15 4.54
N GLY A 77 -3.82 8.84 3.79
CA GLY A 77 -4.98 9.72 3.59
C GLY A 77 -4.88 10.78 2.47
N HIS A 78 -6.01 11.46 2.21
CA HIS A 78 -6.20 12.55 1.23
C HIS A 78 -7.17 13.61 1.81
N ILE A 79 -7.18 14.81 1.21
CA ILE A 79 -8.16 15.84 1.54
C ILE A 79 -9.53 15.40 1.00
N ARG A 80 -10.50 15.22 1.89
CA ARG A 80 -11.89 14.91 1.52
C ARG A 80 -12.59 16.21 1.18
N THR A 81 -13.31 16.25 0.07
CA THR A 81 -14.13 17.38 -0.37
C THR A 81 -15.63 17.06 -0.37
N TYR A 82 -16.03 15.79 -0.18
CA TYR A 82 -17.42 15.34 -0.15
C TYR A 82 -18.25 15.80 -1.36
N LEU A 83 -17.62 15.85 -2.53
CA LEU A 83 -18.28 16.14 -3.80
C LEU A 83 -18.92 14.86 -4.37
N PHE A 84 -20.06 15.02 -5.04
CA PHE A 84 -20.75 13.94 -5.76
C PHE A 84 -20.75 14.25 -7.25
N GLU A 85 -20.63 13.21 -8.06
CA GLU A 85 -20.67 13.33 -9.52
C GLU A 85 -22.01 13.88 -10.02
N ALA A 86 -23.11 13.41 -9.42
CA ALA A 86 -24.47 13.78 -9.78
C ALA A 86 -24.74 15.29 -9.63
N ASP A 87 -24.02 15.97 -8.73
CA ASP A 87 -24.24 17.38 -8.42
C ASP A 87 -23.24 18.31 -9.13
N GLN A 88 -22.45 17.82 -10.08
CA GLN A 88 -21.38 18.59 -10.72
C GLN A 88 -21.90 19.89 -11.37
N VAL A 89 -22.96 19.80 -12.16
CA VAL A 89 -23.52 20.97 -12.86
C VAL A 89 -24.08 22.00 -11.86
N PHE A 90 -24.78 21.53 -10.84
CA PHE A 90 -25.36 22.37 -9.79
C PHE A 90 -24.29 23.11 -8.98
N LEU A 91 -23.23 22.42 -8.59
CA LEU A 91 -22.16 22.99 -7.77
C LEU A 91 -21.27 23.97 -8.55
N LEU A 92 -21.09 23.76 -9.85
CA LEU A 92 -20.37 24.69 -10.72
C LEU A 92 -21.17 25.99 -10.93
N GLN A 93 -22.50 25.91 -11.04
CA GLN A 93 -23.36 27.10 -11.13
C GLN A 93 -23.43 27.87 -9.81
N LYS A 94 -23.37 27.19 -8.66
CA LYS A 94 -23.46 27.81 -7.32
C LYS A 94 -22.12 27.80 -6.59
N ALA A 95 -21.15 28.56 -7.09
CA ALA A 95 -19.79 28.63 -6.55
C ALA A 95 -19.71 28.93 -5.04
N HIS A 96 -20.57 29.81 -4.52
CA HIS A 96 -20.64 30.12 -3.08
C HIS A 96 -20.89 28.86 -2.21
N PHE A 97 -21.78 27.96 -2.66
CA PHE A 97 -22.04 26.70 -1.96
C PHE A 97 -20.83 25.77 -1.99
N LEU A 98 -20.13 25.71 -3.13
CA LEU A 98 -18.93 24.92 -3.30
C LEU A 98 -17.81 25.40 -2.38
N HIS A 99 -17.58 26.71 -2.27
CA HIS A 99 -16.54 27.27 -1.40
C HIS A 99 -16.81 26.97 0.08
N GLN A 100 -18.05 27.16 0.54
CA GLN A 100 -18.42 26.80 1.91
C GLN A 100 -18.19 25.31 2.17
N LEU A 101 -18.63 24.45 1.26
CA LEU A 101 -18.48 23.00 1.39
C LEU A 101 -17.00 22.58 1.43
N LYS A 102 -16.16 23.15 0.56
CA LYS A 102 -14.70 22.92 0.57
C LYS A 102 -14.05 23.40 1.87
N ARG A 103 -14.44 24.55 2.40
CA ARG A 103 -13.89 25.09 3.66
C ARG A 103 -14.19 24.18 4.84
N TYR A 104 -15.44 23.75 5.01
CA TYR A 104 -15.80 22.82 6.09
C TYR A 104 -15.18 21.43 5.91
N ALA A 105 -15.10 20.94 4.67
CA ALA A 105 -14.45 19.67 4.38
C ALA A 105 -12.94 19.71 4.65
N LEU A 106 -12.30 20.86 4.41
CA LEU A 106 -10.91 21.11 4.77
C LEU A 106 -10.72 21.12 6.28
N VAL A 107 -11.50 21.91 7.02
CA VAL A 107 -11.45 21.95 8.49
C VAL A 107 -11.63 20.55 9.08
N TYR A 108 -12.62 19.80 8.61
CA TYR A 108 -12.83 18.42 9.04
C TYR A 108 -11.64 17.51 8.74
N SER A 109 -11.08 17.61 7.52
CA SER A 109 -9.91 16.81 7.13
C SER A 109 -8.69 17.12 8.02
N LEU A 110 -8.49 18.39 8.38
CA LEU A 110 -7.42 18.82 9.27
C LEU A 110 -7.61 18.35 10.71
N LEU A 111 -8.84 18.47 11.24
CA LEU A 111 -9.17 17.96 12.57
C LEU A 111 -8.99 16.44 12.65
N HIS A 112 -9.41 15.71 11.63
CA HIS A 112 -9.19 14.28 11.52
C HIS A 112 -7.69 13.93 11.51
N LYS A 113 -6.87 14.72 10.79
CA LYS A 113 -5.42 14.55 10.78
C LYS A 113 -4.77 14.84 12.13
N LEU A 114 -5.18 15.92 12.78
CA LEU A 114 -4.75 16.25 14.13
C LEU A 114 -5.08 15.10 15.10
N PHE A 115 -6.30 14.58 15.06
CA PHE A 115 -6.71 13.44 15.88
C PHE A 115 -5.84 12.19 15.64
N VAL A 116 -5.59 11.84 14.38
CA VAL A 116 -4.72 10.70 14.03
C VAL A 116 -3.28 10.93 14.50
N THR A 117 -2.74 12.15 14.38
CA THR A 117 -1.40 12.47 14.93
C THR A 117 -1.37 12.33 16.44
N THR A 118 -2.40 12.79 17.14
CA THR A 118 -2.47 12.69 18.61
C THR A 118 -2.48 11.23 19.05
N ILE A 119 -3.25 10.36 18.40
CA ILE A 119 -3.24 8.92 18.69
C ILE A 119 -1.85 8.31 18.45
N LEU A 120 -1.21 8.65 17.33
CA LEU A 120 0.12 8.14 17.00
C LEU A 120 1.16 8.56 18.04
N PHE A 121 1.12 9.82 18.50
CA PHE A 121 2.03 10.32 19.54
C PHE A 121 1.71 9.70 20.90
N ALA A 122 0.43 9.54 21.25
CA ALA A 122 0.03 8.87 22.48
C ALA A 122 0.58 7.43 22.55
N ALA A 123 0.54 6.71 21.43
CA ALA A 123 1.10 5.37 21.32
C ALA A 123 2.64 5.35 21.41
N ALA A 124 3.32 6.35 20.83
CA ALA A 124 4.79 6.44 20.84
C ALA A 124 5.37 7.09 22.12
N LEU A 125 4.53 7.72 22.94
CA LEU A 125 4.91 8.49 24.13
C LEU A 125 5.82 7.72 25.11
N PRO A 126 5.49 6.49 25.55
CA PRO A 126 6.33 5.77 26.51
C PRO A 126 7.76 5.57 25.98
N ILE A 127 7.90 5.27 24.68
CA ILE A 127 9.21 5.07 24.05
C ILE A 127 9.96 6.40 23.99
N LEU A 128 9.34 7.46 23.48
CA LEU A 128 9.99 8.78 23.36
C LEU A 128 10.46 9.34 24.72
N PHE A 129 9.65 9.17 25.78
CA PHE A 129 9.97 9.68 27.10
C PHE A 129 11.02 8.82 27.83
N ARG A 130 10.82 7.50 27.89
CA ARG A 130 11.64 6.61 28.74
C ARG A 130 12.96 6.21 28.10
N THR A 131 12.99 5.87 26.80
CA THR A 131 14.23 5.39 26.17
C THR A 131 15.07 6.52 25.61
N PHE A 132 14.43 7.53 25.03
CA PHE A 132 15.13 8.64 24.38
C PHE A 132 15.18 9.92 25.22
N GLY A 133 14.52 9.96 26.39
CA GLY A 133 14.61 11.07 27.33
C GLY A 133 14.06 12.41 26.81
N PHE A 134 13.11 12.38 25.87
CA PHE A 134 12.55 13.61 25.32
C PHE A 134 11.85 14.45 26.39
N GLN A 135 12.23 15.72 26.49
CA GLN A 135 11.52 16.70 27.32
C GLN A 135 10.18 17.09 26.68
N GLU A 136 9.23 17.56 27.50
CA GLU A 136 7.89 17.98 27.07
C GLU A 136 7.92 19.01 25.92
N ASN A 137 8.82 20.00 26.01
CA ASN A 137 9.00 21.01 24.96
C ASN A 137 9.44 20.40 23.62
N SER A 138 10.35 19.43 23.68
CA SER A 138 10.83 18.75 22.47
C SER A 138 9.74 17.89 21.84
N MET A 139 8.88 17.27 22.66
CA MET A 139 7.71 16.56 22.15
C MET A 139 6.71 17.48 21.45
N ALA A 140 6.44 18.66 22.02
CA ALA A 140 5.56 19.65 21.39
C ALA A 140 6.11 20.11 20.04
N CYS A 141 7.42 20.40 19.96
CA CYS A 141 8.07 20.73 18.69
C CYS A 141 7.97 19.58 17.68
N LEU A 142 8.10 18.33 18.15
CA LEU A 142 8.06 17.13 17.31
C LEU A 142 6.64 16.91 16.78
N PHE A 143 5.63 17.17 17.60
CA PHE A 143 4.23 17.16 17.18
C PHE A 143 3.94 18.17 16.07
N ILE A 144 4.43 19.41 16.22
CA ILE A 144 4.24 20.48 15.24
C ILE A 144 4.85 20.11 13.88
N ILE A 145 6.09 19.62 13.85
CA ILE A 145 6.74 19.25 12.58
C ILE A 145 6.06 18.05 11.92
N PHE A 146 5.55 17.08 12.69
CA PHE A 146 4.79 15.95 12.15
C PHE A 146 3.45 16.38 11.56
N PHE A 147 2.76 17.32 12.21
CA PHE A 147 1.53 17.89 11.66
C PHE A 147 1.80 18.70 10.38
N ALA A 148 2.89 19.47 10.34
CA ALA A 148 3.34 20.19 9.14
C ALA A 148 3.68 19.23 7.98
N TYR A 149 4.35 18.11 8.29
CA TYR A 149 4.62 17.05 7.34
C TYR A 149 3.33 16.46 6.74
N GLN A 150 2.32 16.19 7.58
CA GLN A 150 1.01 15.70 7.09
C GLN A 150 0.33 16.70 6.16
N MET A 151 0.41 18.00 6.46
CA MET A 151 -0.11 19.06 5.58
C MET A 151 0.54 19.02 4.20
N ILE A 152 1.87 18.89 4.15
CA ILE A 152 2.62 18.75 2.89
C ILE A 152 2.14 17.53 2.11
N ILE A 153 1.97 16.37 2.75
CA ILE A 153 1.52 15.16 2.08
C ILE A 153 0.12 15.32 1.50
N LEU A 154 -0.80 15.89 2.28
CA LEU A 154 -2.17 16.15 1.84
C LEU A 154 -2.19 17.05 0.60
N PHE A 155 -1.38 18.11 0.62
CA PHE A 155 -1.19 19.00 -0.52
C PHE A 155 -0.58 18.23 -1.72
N LEU A 156 0.54 17.55 -1.52
CA LEU A 156 1.26 16.79 -2.53
C LEU A 156 0.35 15.80 -3.28
N LYS A 157 -0.43 15.01 -2.54
CA LYS A 157 -1.37 14.03 -3.11
C LYS A 157 -2.54 14.71 -3.84
N LYS A 158 -2.95 15.90 -3.40
CA LYS A 158 -3.95 16.71 -4.11
C LYS A 158 -3.45 17.25 -5.45
N TYR A 159 -2.13 17.47 -5.63
CA TYR A 159 -1.58 18.09 -6.85
C TYR A 159 -0.84 17.16 -7.81
N ILE A 160 -0.31 16.01 -7.38
CA ILE A 160 0.36 15.08 -8.30
C ILE A 160 -0.58 13.96 -8.78
N ARG A 161 -0.87 13.85 -10.08
CA ARG A 161 -1.84 12.84 -10.59
C ARG A 161 -1.25 11.43 -10.69
N ARG A 162 0.07 11.31 -10.87
CA ARG A 162 0.75 10.04 -11.15
C ARG A 162 1.08 9.30 -9.84
N PRO A 163 0.52 8.11 -9.58
CA PRO A 163 0.67 7.43 -8.28
C PRO A 163 2.10 6.98 -8.00
N LEU A 164 2.89 6.64 -9.04
CA LEU A 164 4.31 6.30 -8.86
C LEU A 164 5.12 7.51 -8.39
N PHE A 165 4.91 8.67 -9.02
CA PHE A 165 5.61 9.89 -8.65
C PHE A 165 5.21 10.37 -7.24
N GLN A 166 3.93 10.23 -6.87
CA GLN A 166 3.49 10.46 -5.49
C GLN A 166 4.25 9.59 -4.50
N LYS A 167 4.37 8.26 -4.76
CA LYS A 167 5.08 7.35 -3.85
C LYS A 167 6.55 7.69 -3.72
N ILE A 168 7.21 8.02 -4.83
CA ILE A 168 8.63 8.42 -4.83
C ILE A 168 8.81 9.70 -4.00
N LEU A 169 8.00 10.74 -4.26
CA LEU A 169 8.10 12.00 -3.52
C LEU A 169 7.77 11.85 -2.03
N VAL A 170 6.75 11.07 -1.67
CA VAL A 170 6.46 10.77 -0.27
C VAL A 170 7.64 10.06 0.39
N SER A 171 8.26 9.09 -0.30
CA SER A 171 9.43 8.37 0.23
C SER A 171 10.63 9.30 0.43
N ILE A 172 10.88 10.20 -0.53
CA ILE A 172 11.92 11.23 -0.41
C ILE A 172 11.63 12.15 0.78
N LEU A 173 10.39 12.61 0.93
CA LEU A 173 10.00 13.48 2.05
C LEU A 173 10.16 12.80 3.41
N ILE A 174 9.85 11.50 3.52
CA ILE A 174 10.09 10.74 4.77
C ILE A 174 11.58 10.80 5.12
N VAL A 175 12.47 10.53 4.16
CA VAL A 175 13.92 10.53 4.40
C VAL A 175 14.42 11.94 4.77
N VAL A 176 14.00 12.97 4.03
CA VAL A 176 14.42 14.36 4.29
C VAL A 176 13.96 14.84 5.66
N PHE A 177 12.69 14.63 6.03
CA PHE A 177 12.20 15.03 7.35
C PHE A 177 12.87 14.23 8.47
N ASN A 178 13.13 12.94 8.26
CA ASN A 178 13.81 12.12 9.25
C ASN A 178 15.25 12.62 9.51
N ILE A 179 16.02 12.87 8.45
CA ILE A 179 17.37 13.44 8.57
C ILE A 179 17.32 14.82 9.24
N PHE A 180 16.39 15.67 8.84
CA PHE A 180 16.24 17.02 9.40
C PHE A 180 15.94 16.99 10.91
N ILE A 181 15.03 16.11 11.36
CA ILE A 181 14.67 15.99 12.78
C ILE A 181 15.86 15.44 13.59
N VAL A 182 16.62 14.48 13.05
CA VAL A 182 17.76 13.87 13.76
C VAL A 182 18.95 14.84 13.88
N GLN A 183 19.19 15.66 12.85
CA GLN A 183 20.35 16.57 12.83
C GLN A 183 20.08 17.94 13.47
N SER A 184 18.81 18.34 13.59
CA SER A 184 18.43 19.68 14.09
C SER A 184 18.06 19.66 15.56
N SER A 185 18.26 20.79 16.25
CA SER A 185 17.81 20.93 17.63
C SER A 185 16.28 21.10 17.74
N PRO A 186 15.67 20.75 18.88
CA PRO A 186 14.23 20.89 19.13
C PRO A 186 13.55 22.21 18.74
N PRO A 187 14.09 23.38 19.13
CA PRO A 187 13.45 24.64 18.78
C PRO A 187 13.49 24.93 17.26
N ILE A 188 14.52 24.44 16.56
CA ILE A 188 14.68 24.65 15.11
C ILE A 188 13.61 23.88 14.34
N TYR A 189 13.44 22.58 14.59
CA TYR A 189 12.42 21.84 13.85
C TYR A 189 11.00 22.25 14.25
N GLY A 190 10.78 22.68 15.49
CA GLY A 190 9.48 23.21 15.93
C GLY A 190 9.11 24.51 15.21
N SER A 191 10.03 25.47 15.14
CA SER A 191 9.81 26.76 14.46
C SER A 191 9.63 26.58 12.95
N VAL A 192 10.49 25.79 12.30
CA VAL A 192 10.35 25.44 10.88
C VAL A 192 9.03 24.74 10.61
N GLY A 193 8.64 23.79 11.47
CA GLY A 193 7.34 23.11 11.38
C GLY A 193 6.16 24.08 11.48
N GLY A 194 6.22 25.04 12.42
CA GLY A 194 5.20 26.07 12.58
C GLY A 194 5.06 26.96 11.33
N CYS A 195 6.18 27.43 10.78
CA CYS A 195 6.20 28.21 9.54
C CYS A 195 5.62 27.43 8.35
N ILE A 196 6.02 26.16 8.18
CA ILE A 196 5.50 25.29 7.13
C ILE A 196 4.00 25.06 7.30
N ALA A 197 3.54 24.78 8.53
CA ALA A 197 2.13 24.55 8.80
C ALA A 197 1.28 25.80 8.49
N ALA A 198 1.72 26.98 8.92
CA ALA A 198 1.04 28.25 8.62
C ALA A 198 1.02 28.55 7.11
N PHE A 199 2.14 28.36 6.42
CA PHE A 199 2.23 28.54 4.98
C PHE A 199 1.31 27.58 4.22
N MET A 200 1.32 26.29 4.58
CA MET A 200 0.48 25.26 3.96
C MET A 200 -1.01 25.51 4.23
N LEU A 201 -1.37 25.95 5.44
CA LEU A 201 -2.73 26.37 5.78
C LEU A 201 -3.19 27.53 4.90
N GLY A 202 -2.37 28.56 4.74
CA GLY A 202 -2.66 29.69 3.86
C GLY A 202 -2.92 29.26 2.41
N LEU A 203 -2.03 28.44 1.85
CA LEU A 203 -2.19 27.89 0.49
C LEU A 203 -3.47 27.06 0.35
N MET A 204 -3.74 26.20 1.33
CA MET A 204 -4.93 25.36 1.35
C MET A 204 -6.23 26.18 1.41
N LEU A 205 -6.26 27.25 2.22
CA LEU A 205 -7.40 28.16 2.30
C LEU A 205 -7.64 28.89 0.99
N ILE A 206 -6.60 29.45 0.37
CA ILE A 206 -6.71 30.10 -0.96
C ILE A 206 -7.24 29.10 -1.98
N GLN A 207 -6.78 27.84 -1.93
CA GLN A 207 -7.23 26.81 -2.84
C GLN A 207 -8.71 26.44 -2.69
N THR A 208 -9.33 26.63 -1.51
CA THR A 208 -10.77 26.37 -1.36
C THR A 208 -11.63 27.26 -2.27
N HIS A 209 -11.09 28.40 -2.70
CA HIS A 209 -11.73 29.30 -3.66
C HIS A 209 -11.54 28.90 -5.13
N SER A 210 -10.66 27.94 -5.44
CA SER A 210 -10.41 27.51 -6.82
C SER A 210 -11.34 26.37 -7.25
N THR A 211 -11.83 26.45 -8.49
CA THR A 211 -12.60 25.39 -9.19
C THR A 211 -11.75 24.60 -10.19
N ASN A 212 -10.50 25.02 -10.44
CA ASN A 212 -9.64 24.48 -11.51
C ASN A 212 -9.35 22.97 -11.38
N PHE A 213 -9.39 22.43 -10.16
CA PHE A 213 -9.11 21.02 -9.87
C PHE A 213 -10.36 20.20 -9.56
N PHE A 214 -11.56 20.69 -9.91
CA PHE A 214 -12.82 20.05 -9.55
C PHE A 214 -12.96 18.59 -10.03
N THR A 215 -12.61 18.31 -11.29
CA THR A 215 -12.65 16.95 -11.85
C THR A 215 -11.76 15.98 -11.09
N ARG A 216 -10.60 16.47 -10.65
CA ARG A 216 -9.66 15.68 -9.87
C ARG A 216 -10.12 15.47 -8.44
N GLU A 217 -10.69 16.49 -7.81
CA GLU A 217 -11.28 16.36 -6.47
C GLU A 217 -12.40 15.30 -6.49
N LEU A 218 -13.19 15.25 -7.57
CA LEU A 218 -14.15 14.15 -7.81
C LEU A 218 -13.47 12.79 -7.99
N GLU A 219 -12.41 12.68 -8.81
CA GLU A 219 -11.66 11.41 -8.96
C GLU A 219 -11.15 10.88 -7.61
N ILE A 220 -10.59 11.77 -6.77
CA ILE A 220 -10.11 11.43 -5.42
C ILE A 220 -11.28 10.95 -4.56
N GLU A 221 -12.40 11.68 -4.56
CA GLU A 221 -13.60 11.32 -3.80
C GLU A 221 -14.16 9.94 -4.15
N ARG A 222 -14.31 9.67 -5.45
CA ARG A 222 -14.72 8.35 -5.96
C ARG A 222 -13.78 7.25 -5.48
N SER A 223 -12.47 7.49 -5.60
CA SER A 223 -11.45 6.50 -5.26
C SER A 223 -11.46 6.15 -3.77
N GLU A 224 -11.60 7.15 -2.89
CA GLU A 224 -11.64 6.97 -1.44
C GLU A 224 -12.89 6.21 -0.99
N ARG A 225 -14.07 6.56 -1.51
CA ARG A 225 -15.32 5.85 -1.17
C ARG A 225 -15.28 4.39 -1.61
N ALA A 226 -14.69 4.13 -2.78
CA ALA A 226 -14.53 2.77 -3.30
C ALA A 226 -13.47 1.94 -2.56
N LYS A 227 -12.64 2.51 -1.67
CA LYS A 227 -11.58 1.74 -0.99
C LYS A 227 -12.13 0.63 -0.10
N PHE A 228 -13.10 0.95 0.76
CA PHE A 228 -13.67 -0.02 1.68
C PHE A 228 -14.44 -1.10 0.91
N THR A 229 -15.32 -0.71 -0.01
CA THR A 229 -16.03 -1.65 -0.88
C THR A 229 -15.06 -2.53 -1.68
N GLY A 230 -14.02 -1.93 -2.27
CA GLY A 230 -13.01 -2.64 -3.04
C GLY A 230 -12.14 -3.56 -2.19
N PHE A 231 -11.86 -3.20 -0.94
CA PHE A 231 -11.18 -4.05 0.04
C PHE A 231 -12.02 -5.28 0.34
N ILE A 232 -13.30 -5.10 0.62
CA ILE A 232 -14.24 -6.18 0.93
C ILE A 232 -14.41 -7.12 -0.27
N MET A 233 -14.59 -6.56 -1.46
CA MET A 233 -14.63 -7.33 -2.71
C MET A 233 -13.30 -8.04 -3.04
N ASN A 234 -12.17 -7.69 -2.39
CA ASN A 234 -10.95 -8.48 -2.53
C ASN A 234 -10.98 -9.75 -1.66
N PHE A 235 -11.75 -9.74 -0.57
CA PHE A 235 -11.88 -10.89 0.33
C PHE A 235 -13.07 -11.79 -0.03
N SER A 236 -14.00 -11.32 -0.86
CA SER A 236 -15.07 -12.17 -1.40
C SER A 236 -14.50 -13.17 -2.41
N ILE A 237 -14.60 -14.46 -2.08
CA ILE A 237 -14.08 -15.60 -2.85
C ILE A 237 -14.74 -15.69 -4.24
N ASP A 238 -16.00 -15.27 -4.36
CA ASP A 238 -16.84 -15.51 -5.55
C ASP A 238 -16.69 -14.46 -6.67
N THR A 239 -15.92 -13.39 -6.44
CA THR A 239 -15.65 -12.42 -7.51
C THR A 239 -14.33 -12.75 -8.19
N GLU A 240 -14.38 -13.64 -9.19
CA GLU A 240 -13.36 -13.65 -10.23
C GLU A 240 -13.34 -12.26 -10.87
N ARG A 241 -12.41 -11.42 -10.40
CA ARG A 241 -12.15 -10.17 -11.09
C ARG A 241 -11.54 -10.54 -12.43
N THR A 242 -12.35 -10.52 -13.48
CA THR A 242 -11.85 -10.21 -14.81
C THR A 242 -11.27 -8.81 -14.70
N THR A 243 -9.97 -8.71 -14.42
CA THR A 243 -9.31 -7.41 -14.33
C THR A 243 -9.62 -6.67 -15.63
N PRO A 244 -10.29 -5.49 -15.59
CA PRO A 244 -10.62 -4.79 -16.81
C PRO A 244 -9.31 -4.53 -17.55
N PHE A 245 -9.29 -4.90 -18.83
CA PHE A 245 -8.13 -4.85 -19.70
C PHE A 245 -7.64 -3.39 -19.83
N ARG A 246 -6.89 -2.91 -18.85
CA ARG A 246 -6.11 -1.70 -19.03
C ARG A 246 -4.97 -2.12 -19.93
N ASN A 247 -4.95 -1.60 -21.16
CA ASN A 247 -3.83 -1.73 -22.11
C ASN A 247 -2.53 -1.22 -21.45
N ARG A 248 -1.95 -2.04 -20.58
CA ARG A 248 -0.67 -1.79 -19.94
C ARG A 248 0.37 -2.24 -20.95
N LYS A 249 0.96 -1.26 -21.65
CA LYS A 249 2.19 -1.50 -22.40
C LYS A 249 3.17 -2.21 -21.45
N PRO A 250 3.77 -3.35 -21.83
CA PRO A 250 4.64 -4.08 -20.93
C PRO A 250 5.85 -3.20 -20.58
N ILE A 251 6.07 -2.97 -19.29
CA ILE A 251 7.00 -1.94 -18.79
C ILE A 251 8.47 -2.40 -18.88
N LEU A 252 8.72 -3.72 -18.85
CA LEU A 252 10.07 -4.30 -18.80
C LEU A 252 10.33 -5.32 -19.92
N PHE A 253 9.55 -6.41 -20.00
CA PHE A 253 9.78 -7.49 -20.95
C PHE A 253 8.93 -7.37 -22.23
N PHE A 254 9.54 -7.60 -23.41
CA PHE A 254 8.87 -7.62 -24.73
C PHE A 254 8.14 -6.32 -25.14
N LYS A 255 8.75 -5.14 -24.90
CA LYS A 255 8.24 -3.83 -25.36
C LYS A 255 7.99 -3.77 -26.87
N LYS A 256 8.87 -4.39 -27.65
CA LYS A 256 8.71 -4.67 -29.07
C LYS A 256 8.54 -6.18 -29.13
N SER A 257 7.35 -6.69 -29.46
CA SER A 257 7.09 -8.14 -29.54
C SER A 257 7.89 -8.74 -30.70
N LYS A 258 9.19 -8.92 -30.49
CA LYS A 258 10.08 -9.65 -31.39
C LYS A 258 9.93 -11.15 -31.12
N ARG A 259 10.35 -11.95 -32.10
CA ARG A 259 10.30 -13.41 -32.03
C ARG A 259 11.29 -13.91 -30.96
N LEU A 260 10.88 -14.90 -30.17
CA LEU A 260 11.74 -15.55 -29.18
C LEU A 260 12.52 -16.71 -29.81
N PHE A 261 11.86 -17.50 -30.67
CA PHE A 261 12.48 -18.62 -31.37
C PHE A 261 12.75 -18.27 -32.83
N LYS A 262 13.92 -18.69 -33.34
CA LYS A 262 14.30 -18.50 -34.75
C LYS A 262 13.57 -19.48 -35.69
N VAL A 263 13.33 -20.71 -35.22
CA VAL A 263 12.69 -21.79 -36.00
C VAL A 263 11.17 -21.74 -35.86
N ARG A 264 10.45 -21.73 -36.99
CA ARG A 264 8.99 -21.81 -37.00
C ARG A 264 8.52 -23.25 -36.87
N SER A 265 7.97 -23.58 -35.70
CA SER A 265 7.14 -24.76 -35.49
C SER A 265 5.88 -24.37 -34.74
N ARG A 266 4.81 -25.17 -34.86
CA ARG A 266 3.55 -24.94 -34.15
C ARG A 266 3.77 -24.93 -32.63
N GLU A 267 4.60 -25.86 -32.13
CA GLU A 267 5.05 -25.90 -30.73
C GLU A 267 5.78 -24.61 -30.30
N ASN A 268 6.77 -24.15 -31.09
CA ASN A 268 7.56 -22.96 -30.72
C ASN A 268 6.68 -21.70 -30.71
N GLY A 269 5.68 -21.62 -31.60
CA GLY A 269 4.71 -20.54 -31.62
C GLY A 269 3.83 -20.51 -30.38
N LEU A 270 3.28 -21.68 -29.99
CA LEU A 270 2.47 -21.80 -28.78
C LEU A 270 3.31 -21.50 -27.52
N LEU A 271 4.51 -22.08 -27.42
CA LEU A 271 5.42 -21.85 -26.30
C LEU A 271 5.83 -20.38 -26.17
N GLU A 272 6.15 -19.71 -27.28
CA GLU A 272 6.44 -18.29 -27.31
C GLU A 272 5.27 -17.45 -26.81
N LEU A 273 4.04 -17.80 -27.22
CA LEU A 273 2.84 -17.14 -26.74
C LEU A 273 2.68 -17.34 -25.23
N MET A 274 2.83 -18.56 -24.72
CA MET A 274 2.69 -18.85 -23.29
C MET A 274 3.73 -18.14 -22.43
N LEU A 275 5.00 -18.14 -22.85
CA LEU A 275 6.05 -17.35 -22.15
C LEU A 275 5.72 -15.87 -22.16
N LYS A 276 5.25 -15.33 -23.30
CA LYS A 276 4.88 -13.91 -23.40
C LYS A 276 3.69 -13.58 -22.50
N VAL A 277 2.68 -14.45 -22.41
CA VAL A 277 1.53 -14.24 -21.50
C VAL A 277 2.02 -14.26 -20.06
N PHE A 278 2.84 -15.24 -19.67
CA PHE A 278 3.38 -15.35 -18.32
C PHE A 278 4.15 -14.09 -17.87
N PHE A 279 5.05 -13.58 -18.72
CA PHE A 279 5.84 -12.38 -18.39
C PHE A 279 5.05 -11.06 -18.50
N ARG A 280 3.90 -11.06 -19.21
CA ARG A 280 3.06 -9.85 -19.36
C ARG A 280 1.94 -9.79 -18.34
N ASP A 281 1.48 -10.93 -17.83
CA ASP A 281 0.53 -10.98 -16.73
C ASP A 281 1.24 -10.67 -15.41
N ALA A 282 1.00 -9.45 -14.91
CA ALA A 282 1.58 -8.98 -13.66
C ALA A 282 1.14 -9.82 -12.45
N SER A 283 -0.02 -10.50 -12.51
CA SER A 283 -0.47 -11.37 -11.43
C SER A 283 0.38 -12.64 -11.38
N LEU A 284 0.51 -13.34 -12.51
CA LEU A 284 1.31 -14.58 -12.60
C LEU A 284 2.79 -14.32 -12.29
N PHE A 285 3.36 -13.26 -12.88
CA PHE A 285 4.75 -12.90 -12.63
C PHE A 285 4.98 -12.47 -11.17
N LYS A 286 4.05 -11.71 -10.58
CA LYS A 286 4.15 -11.33 -9.15
C LYS A 286 4.09 -12.54 -8.24
N SER A 287 3.15 -13.47 -8.47
CA SER A 287 3.06 -14.70 -7.68
C SER A 287 4.33 -15.55 -7.78
N TYR A 288 4.90 -15.68 -8.99
CA TYR A 288 6.19 -16.33 -9.20
C TYR A 288 7.32 -15.66 -8.42
N SER A 289 7.46 -14.33 -8.53
CA SER A 289 8.49 -13.59 -7.80
C SER A 289 8.30 -13.64 -6.29
N GLN A 290 7.06 -13.59 -5.80
CA GLN A 290 6.74 -13.71 -4.37
C GLN A 290 7.16 -15.08 -3.83
N LEU A 291 6.86 -16.14 -4.57
CA LEU A 291 7.25 -17.50 -4.18
C LEU A 291 8.78 -17.61 -4.10
N MET A 292 9.51 -17.12 -5.10
CA MET A 292 10.98 -17.10 -5.08
C MET A 292 11.57 -16.26 -3.93
N LEU A 293 11.04 -15.06 -3.69
CA LEU A 293 11.53 -14.17 -2.63
C LEU A 293 11.22 -14.74 -1.25
N LEU A 294 10.01 -15.28 -1.05
CA LEU A 294 9.59 -15.87 0.21
C LEU A 294 10.48 -17.06 0.58
N THR A 295 10.75 -17.95 -0.37
CA THR A 295 11.66 -19.08 -0.11
C THR A 295 13.10 -18.65 0.08
N SER A 296 13.55 -17.63 -0.64
CA SER A 296 14.88 -17.05 -0.44
C SER A 296 15.04 -16.53 1.00
N VAL A 297 14.08 -15.73 1.48
CA VAL A 297 14.09 -15.20 2.87
C VAL A 297 13.95 -16.32 3.89
N ALA A 298 13.10 -17.31 3.65
CA ALA A 298 12.91 -18.42 4.57
C ALA A 298 14.20 -19.24 4.76
N ILE A 299 14.96 -19.47 3.68
CA ILE A 299 16.27 -20.16 3.74
C ILE A 299 17.27 -19.42 4.64
N PHE A 300 17.24 -18.08 4.66
CA PHE A 300 18.11 -17.28 5.53
C PHE A 300 17.82 -17.48 7.02
N ILE A 301 16.55 -17.64 7.41
CA ILE A 301 16.12 -17.70 8.81
C ILE A 301 16.25 -19.12 9.38
N VAL A 302 16.06 -20.13 8.54
CA VAL A 302 15.82 -21.52 8.96
C VAL A 302 17.12 -22.30 9.28
N PRO A 303 17.12 -23.20 10.28
CA PRO A 303 18.27 -24.04 10.64
C PRO A 303 18.67 -25.05 9.54
N PHE A 304 19.92 -25.54 9.59
CA PHE A 304 20.59 -26.25 8.50
C PHE A 304 19.78 -27.39 7.87
N TRP A 305 19.30 -28.35 8.67
CA TRP A 305 18.56 -29.52 8.19
C TRP A 305 17.24 -29.14 7.51
N VAL A 306 16.57 -28.12 8.03
CA VAL A 306 15.26 -27.69 7.55
C VAL A 306 15.38 -26.94 6.20
N LYS A 307 16.57 -26.42 5.83
CA LYS A 307 16.80 -25.79 4.51
C LYS A 307 16.62 -26.76 3.35
N TRP A 308 17.13 -27.99 3.50
CA TRP A 308 16.99 -29.02 2.47
C TRP A 308 15.55 -29.48 2.32
N LEU A 309 14.83 -29.60 3.44
CA LEU A 309 13.39 -29.86 3.44
C LEU A 309 12.61 -28.73 2.73
N LEU A 310 12.93 -27.47 3.05
CA LEU A 310 12.30 -26.30 2.45
C LEU A 310 12.58 -26.23 0.94
N PHE A 311 13.80 -26.57 0.51
CA PHE A 311 14.15 -26.69 -0.90
C PHE A 311 13.32 -27.77 -1.62
N ALA A 312 13.19 -28.96 -1.04
CA ALA A 312 12.35 -30.02 -1.60
C ALA A 312 10.87 -29.60 -1.70
N LEU A 313 10.35 -28.94 -0.66
CA LEU A 313 8.99 -28.42 -0.62
C LEU A 313 8.78 -27.32 -1.68
N PHE A 314 9.76 -26.43 -1.87
CA PHE A 314 9.74 -25.44 -2.94
C PHE A 314 9.63 -26.09 -4.32
N LEU A 315 10.41 -27.13 -4.61
CA LEU A 315 10.35 -27.83 -5.90
C LEU A 315 8.96 -28.42 -6.16
N PHE A 316 8.37 -29.06 -5.15
CA PHE A 316 7.02 -29.60 -5.21
C PHE A 316 5.98 -28.51 -5.47
N PHE A 317 6.03 -27.45 -4.66
CA PHE A 317 5.07 -26.36 -4.73
C PHE A 317 5.18 -25.58 -6.04
N MET A 318 6.40 -25.32 -6.52
CA MET A 318 6.62 -24.70 -7.82
C MET A 318 6.06 -25.53 -8.95
N ARG A 319 6.28 -26.85 -8.95
CA ARG A 319 5.73 -27.74 -9.98
C ARG A 319 4.21 -27.69 -9.97
N PHE A 320 3.59 -27.75 -8.79
CA PHE A 320 2.14 -27.69 -8.64
C PHE A 320 1.58 -26.34 -9.13
N TRP A 321 2.15 -25.24 -8.63
CA TRP A 321 1.73 -23.90 -8.98
C TRP A 321 1.86 -23.62 -10.48
N LEU A 322 2.95 -24.07 -11.11
CA LEU A 322 3.18 -23.86 -12.53
C LEU A 322 2.18 -24.65 -13.39
N ASN A 323 1.72 -25.82 -12.92
CA ASN A 323 0.66 -26.58 -13.59
C ASN A 323 -0.67 -25.83 -13.54
N VAL A 324 -1.01 -25.25 -12.39
CA VAL A 324 -2.20 -24.39 -12.24
C VAL A 324 -2.09 -23.15 -13.14
N ALA A 325 -0.92 -22.50 -13.17
CA ALA A 325 -0.68 -21.34 -14.03
C ALA A 325 -0.79 -21.68 -15.52
N PHE A 326 -0.27 -22.84 -15.94
CA PHE A 326 -0.34 -23.28 -17.33
C PHE A 326 -1.77 -23.60 -17.78
N LYS A 327 -2.53 -24.33 -16.97
CA LYS A 327 -3.97 -24.58 -17.22
C LYS A 327 -4.74 -23.28 -17.34
N LYS A 328 -4.53 -22.35 -16.41
CA LYS A 328 -5.16 -21.02 -16.45
C LYS A 328 -4.88 -20.25 -17.75
N ILE A 329 -3.69 -20.39 -18.33
CA ILE A 329 -3.35 -19.74 -19.61
C ILE A 329 -4.06 -20.44 -20.78
N ILE A 330 -4.12 -21.77 -20.79
CA ILE A 330 -4.79 -22.55 -21.85
C ILE A 330 -6.30 -22.34 -21.85
N ASP A 331 -6.91 -22.30 -20.67
CA ASP A 331 -8.36 -22.15 -20.51
C ASP A 331 -8.82 -20.69 -20.76
N HIS A 332 -7.92 -19.80 -21.17
CA HIS A 332 -8.27 -18.42 -21.46
C HIS A 332 -9.11 -18.30 -22.73
N ASN A 333 -10.10 -17.41 -22.72
CA ASN A 333 -11.05 -17.18 -23.83
C ASN A 333 -10.44 -16.92 -25.21
N PHE A 334 -9.15 -16.60 -25.27
CA PHE A 334 -8.41 -16.39 -26.51
C PHE A 334 -8.30 -17.68 -27.33
N PHE A 335 -8.10 -18.83 -26.66
CA PHE A 335 -7.95 -20.11 -27.33
C PHE A 335 -9.27 -20.70 -27.85
N TYR A 336 -10.43 -20.15 -27.45
CA TYR A 336 -11.69 -20.42 -28.13
C TYR A 336 -11.76 -19.76 -29.52
N VAL A 337 -11.12 -18.59 -29.69
CA VAL A 337 -11.10 -17.86 -30.97
C VAL A 337 -9.97 -18.34 -31.88
N VAL A 338 -8.82 -18.70 -31.29
CA VAL A 338 -7.66 -19.25 -32.01
C VAL A 338 -7.36 -20.64 -31.47
N PRO A 339 -8.03 -21.69 -31.98
CA PRO A 339 -7.82 -23.04 -31.52
C PRO A 339 -6.40 -23.51 -31.88
N PHE A 340 -5.81 -24.29 -30.99
CA PHE A 340 -4.54 -24.96 -31.21
C PHE A 340 -4.74 -26.48 -31.11
N ASN A 341 -3.86 -27.26 -31.74
CA ASN A 341 -3.94 -28.72 -31.61
C ASN A 341 -3.60 -29.11 -30.17
N GLN A 342 -4.55 -29.73 -29.47
CA GLN A 342 -4.41 -30.15 -28.07
C GLN A 342 -3.27 -31.16 -27.86
N GLU A 343 -2.94 -31.95 -28.88
CA GLU A 343 -1.82 -32.92 -28.86
C GLU A 343 -0.47 -32.22 -28.61
N ILE A 344 -0.31 -30.98 -29.10
CA ILE A 344 0.91 -30.18 -28.95
C ILE A 344 1.04 -29.61 -27.53
N GLY A 345 -0.06 -29.53 -26.78
CA GLY A 345 -0.09 -28.93 -25.44
C GLY A 345 0.81 -29.66 -24.44
N GLY A 346 0.91 -30.98 -24.54
CA GLY A 346 1.76 -31.81 -23.67
C GLY A 346 3.26 -31.53 -23.85
N GLU A 347 3.72 -31.42 -25.09
CA GLU A 347 5.12 -31.13 -25.41
C GLU A 347 5.51 -29.70 -25.01
N VAL A 348 4.60 -28.75 -25.26
CA VAL A 348 4.78 -27.35 -24.87
C VAL A 348 4.80 -27.20 -23.36
N TRP A 349 4.00 -27.96 -22.61
CA TRP A 349 4.05 -28.00 -21.14
C TRP A 349 5.44 -28.36 -20.62
N VAL A 350 6.03 -29.45 -21.13
CA VAL A 350 7.35 -29.91 -20.67
C VAL A 350 8.41 -28.84 -20.91
N ARG A 351 8.38 -28.20 -22.08
CA ARG A 351 9.35 -27.15 -22.42
C ARG A 351 9.09 -25.87 -21.63
N PHE A 352 7.84 -25.42 -21.49
CA PHE A 352 7.45 -24.26 -20.69
C PHE A 352 7.86 -24.41 -19.22
N LYS A 353 7.59 -25.57 -18.64
CA LYS A 353 8.03 -25.94 -17.28
C LYS A 353 9.54 -25.80 -17.13
N LYS A 354 10.33 -26.31 -18.08
CA LYS A 354 11.80 -26.19 -18.05
C LYS A 354 12.26 -24.72 -18.06
N TRP A 355 11.68 -23.91 -18.95
CA TRP A 355 12.05 -22.49 -19.09
C TRP A 355 11.83 -21.66 -17.82
N ILE A 356 10.84 -22.01 -17.00
CA ILE A 356 10.50 -21.26 -15.78
C ILE A 356 11.15 -21.88 -14.54
N ILE A 357 11.11 -23.21 -14.38
CA ILE A 357 11.63 -23.87 -13.18
C ILE A 357 13.16 -23.81 -13.12
N VAL A 358 13.87 -23.99 -14.24
CA VAL A 358 15.34 -24.06 -14.22
C VAL A 358 15.96 -22.77 -13.66
N PRO A 359 15.55 -21.56 -14.11
CA PRO A 359 16.00 -20.32 -13.48
C PRO A 359 15.68 -20.23 -11.98
N SER A 360 14.50 -20.69 -11.54
CA SER A 360 14.14 -20.62 -10.12
C SER A 360 14.99 -21.55 -9.26
N ILE A 361 15.25 -22.76 -9.75
CA ILE A 361 16.12 -23.73 -9.07
C ILE A 361 17.53 -23.16 -8.97
N ALA A 362 18.09 -22.69 -10.10
CA ALA A 362 19.44 -22.14 -10.13
C ALA A 362 19.61 -20.96 -9.15
N TRP A 363 18.59 -20.10 -9.03
CA TRP A 363 18.61 -18.98 -8.08
C TRP A 363 18.59 -19.43 -6.62
N ILE A 364 17.78 -20.43 -6.28
CA ILE A 364 17.68 -20.88 -4.89
C ILE A 364 18.89 -21.72 -4.50
N THR A 365 19.43 -22.53 -5.42
CA THR A 365 20.66 -23.28 -5.15
C THR A 365 21.85 -22.37 -4.94
N THR A 366 21.99 -21.26 -5.68
CA THR A 366 23.07 -20.29 -5.43
C THR A 366 22.93 -19.62 -4.07
N ILE A 367 21.72 -19.27 -3.65
CA ILE A 367 21.48 -18.71 -2.29
C ILE A 367 21.84 -19.73 -1.21
N LEU A 368 21.44 -20.99 -1.37
CA LEU A 368 21.80 -22.07 -0.45
C LEU A 368 23.32 -22.24 -0.36
N LEU A 369 24.02 -22.26 -1.50
CA LEU A 369 25.48 -22.39 -1.55
C LEU A 369 26.18 -21.20 -0.87
N ILE A 370 25.76 -19.97 -1.15
CA ILE A 370 26.32 -18.77 -0.51
C ILE A 370 26.16 -18.85 1.01
N GLN A 371 24.99 -19.27 1.49
CA GLN A 371 24.73 -19.38 2.92
C GLN A 371 25.51 -20.53 3.59
N LEU A 372 25.76 -21.62 2.86
CA LEU A 372 26.61 -22.72 3.32
C LEU A 372 28.06 -22.28 3.45
N LEU A 373 28.58 -21.54 2.45
CA LEU A 373 29.93 -20.98 2.47
C LEU A 373 30.12 -19.97 3.60
N LEU A 374 29.14 -19.08 3.83
CA LEU A 374 29.17 -18.12 4.94
C LEU A 374 29.25 -18.79 6.32
N LYS A 375 28.62 -19.95 6.49
CA LYS A 375 28.70 -20.76 7.72
C LYS A 375 29.98 -21.59 7.87
N LEU A 376 30.77 -21.72 6.80
CA LEU A 376 32.06 -22.42 6.82
C LEU A 376 33.22 -21.45 7.12
N ILE A 377 33.00 -20.16 6.89
CA ILE A 377 33.97 -19.08 7.10
C ILE A 377 33.87 -18.46 8.50
N ILE A 378 32.68 -18.54 9.12
CA ILE A 378 32.39 -18.17 10.51
C ILE A 378 32.40 -19.44 11.35
#